data_AF-A0A1W9L3R3-F1
#
_entry.id   AF-A0A1W9L3R3-F1
#
_cell.length_a   1.000
_cell.length_b   1.000
_cell.length_c   1.000
_cell.angle_alpha   90.00
_cell.angle_beta   90.00
_cell.angle_gamma   90.00
#
_symmetry.space_group_name_H-M   'P 1'
#
loop_
_entity.id
_entity.type
_entity.pdbx_description
1 polymer ?
#
loop_
_entity_poly.entity_id
_entity_poly.type
_entity_poly.pdbx_seq_one_letter_code
_entity_poly.pdbx_strand_id
1 'polypeptide(L)'
;MAGVHYPKTLPKKNQETSSNLNNRAISLLDFGQQKKAEELWQKALKIQPYHLESIYNYGLILWRAARLTDAELIERIEEARQFYPGKWLYRYLLASIHLERGEIDLIHVKICDNYY
;
A
#
# COMPACT_ATOMS: atom_id res chain seq x y z
N MET A 1 23.10 -27.33 -33.80
CA MET A 1 22.08 -26.57 -33.04
C MET A 1 22.68 -26.25 -31.68
N ALA A 2 23.29 -25.07 -31.54
CA ALA A 2 23.88 -24.64 -30.27
C ALA A 2 22.77 -24.07 -29.39
N GLY A 3 22.55 -24.68 -28.22
CA GLY A 3 21.62 -24.18 -27.22
C GLY A 3 22.04 -22.79 -26.79
N VAL A 4 21.17 -21.81 -27.01
CA VAL A 4 21.40 -20.42 -26.59
C VAL A 4 21.47 -20.43 -25.06
N HIS A 5 22.66 -20.16 -24.54
CA HIS A 5 22.86 -19.94 -23.12
C HIS A 5 22.13 -18.66 -22.75
N TYR A 6 20.90 -18.79 -22.23
CA TYR A 6 20.26 -17.66 -21.57
C TYR A 6 21.13 -17.30 -20.37
N PRO A 7 21.70 -16.08 -20.31
CA PRO A 7 22.36 -15.66 -19.10
C PRO A 7 21.28 -15.64 -18.02
N LYS A 8 21.36 -16.57 -17.07
CA LYS A 8 20.67 -16.45 -15.79
C LYS A 8 21.26 -15.19 -15.16
N THR A 9 20.62 -14.05 -15.38
CA THR A 9 20.80 -12.88 -14.53
C THR A 9 20.36 -13.33 -13.15
N LEU A 10 21.34 -13.66 -12.31
CA LEU A 10 21.12 -13.88 -10.89
C LEU A 10 20.31 -12.68 -10.40
N PRO A 11 19.11 -12.86 -9.83
CA PRO A 11 18.34 -11.74 -9.31
C PRO A 11 19.26 -10.98 -8.36
N LYS A 12 19.42 -9.67 -8.60
CA LYS A 12 20.24 -8.80 -7.74
C LYS A 12 19.84 -9.08 -6.29
N LYS A 13 20.78 -9.67 -5.55
CA LYS A 13 20.70 -10.01 -4.13
C LYS A 13 19.90 -8.94 -3.36
N ASN A 14 18.72 -9.32 -2.87
CA ASN A 14 17.94 -8.66 -1.82
C ASN A 14 18.03 -7.13 -1.72
N GLN A 15 17.63 -6.37 -2.74
CA GLN A 15 17.20 -5.00 -2.47
C GLN A 15 15.82 -5.07 -1.81
N GLU A 16 15.78 -4.77 -0.51
CA GLU A 16 14.53 -4.57 0.21
C GLU A 16 13.84 -3.33 -0.36
N THR A 17 12.93 -3.53 -1.31
CA THR A 17 12.05 -2.47 -1.80
C THR A 17 10.83 -2.36 -0.90
N SER A 18 10.20 -1.19 -0.85
CA SER A 18 8.94 -1.00 -0.10
C SER A 18 7.86 -1.97 -0.55
N SER A 19 7.80 -2.31 -1.84
CA SER A 19 6.85 -3.30 -2.38
C SER A 19 7.15 -4.73 -1.91
N ASN A 20 8.43 -5.14 -1.90
CA ASN A 20 8.82 -6.47 -1.38
C ASN A 20 8.56 -6.59 0.12
N LEU A 21 8.86 -5.53 0.88
CA LEU A 21 8.59 -5.46 2.32
C LEU A 21 7.09 -5.48 2.60
N ASN A 22 6.28 -4.75 1.83
CA ASN A 22 4.82 -4.78 1.93
C ASN A 22 4.26 -6.18 1.67
N ASN A 23 4.68 -6.84 0.60
CA ASN A 23 4.19 -8.18 0.26
C ASN A 23 4.52 -9.19 1.36
N ARG A 24 5.75 -9.12 1.91
CA ARG A 24 6.16 -9.97 3.03
C ARG A 24 5.38 -9.64 4.32
N ALA A 25 5.06 -8.37 4.56
CA ALA A 25 4.25 -7.96 5.71
C ALA A 25 2.84 -8.55 5.64
N ILE A 26 2.18 -8.50 4.48
CA ILE A 26 0.88 -9.13 4.24
C ILE A 26 0.96 -10.64 4.52
N SER A 27 1.95 -11.34 3.95
CA SER A 27 2.10 -12.78 4.22
C SER A 27 2.31 -13.09 5.70
N LEU A 28 3.06 -12.27 6.44
CA LEU A 28 3.24 -12.45 7.88
C LEU A 28 1.95 -12.20 8.66
N LEU A 29 1.14 -11.22 8.24
CA LEU A 29 -0.18 -10.99 8.81
C LEU A 29 -1.09 -12.22 8.60
N ASP A 30 -1.08 -12.81 7.42
CA ASP A 30 -1.84 -14.03 7.09
C ASP A 30 -1.44 -15.22 7.99
N PHE A 31 -0.19 -15.28 8.44
CA PHE A 31 0.30 -16.25 9.42
C PHE A 31 0.09 -15.83 10.88
N GLY A 32 -0.69 -14.79 11.16
CA GLY A 32 -0.97 -14.27 12.50
C GLY A 32 0.22 -13.56 13.17
N GLN A 33 1.31 -13.32 12.44
CA GLN A 33 2.52 -12.68 12.97
C GLN A 33 2.44 -11.14 12.86
N GLN A 34 1.37 -10.56 13.39
CA GLN A 34 1.04 -9.14 13.22
C GLN A 34 2.18 -8.20 13.62
N LYS A 35 2.84 -8.41 14.77
CA LYS A 35 3.95 -7.55 15.21
C LYS A 35 5.09 -7.46 14.18
N LYS A 36 5.46 -8.59 13.57
CA LYS A 36 6.51 -8.62 12.53
C LYS A 36 6.04 -7.95 11.23
N ALA A 37 4.75 -8.07 10.89
CA ALA A 37 4.19 -7.36 9.74
C ALA A 37 4.29 -5.84 9.93
N GLU A 38 3.95 -5.33 11.12
CA GLU A 38 4.07 -3.91 11.47
C GLU A 38 5.52 -3.40 11.34
N GLU A 39 6.51 -4.15 11.82
CA GLU A 39 7.93 -3.83 11.66
C GLU A 39 8.33 -3.71 10.17
N LEU A 40 7.84 -4.59 9.31
CA LEU A 40 8.13 -4.55 7.89
C LEU A 40 7.46 -3.37 7.18
N TRP A 41 6.23 -3.01 7.54
CA TRP A 41 5.59 -1.82 6.98
C TRP A 41 6.28 -0.53 7.45
N GLN A 42 6.68 -0.45 8.72
CA GLN A 42 7.48 0.67 9.21
C GLN A 42 8.80 0.79 8.42
N LYS A 43 9.46 -0.33 8.13
CA LYS A 43 10.66 -0.36 7.29
C LYS A 43 10.36 0.06 5.85
N ALA A 44 9.26 -0.41 5.26
CA ALA A 44 8.85 -0.04 3.92
C ALA A 44 8.61 1.48 3.78
N LEU A 45 7.98 2.09 4.79
CA LEU A 45 7.70 3.53 4.83
C LEU A 45 8.95 4.36 5.15
N LYS A 46 9.96 3.80 5.84
CA LYS A 46 11.28 4.45 5.96
C LYS A 46 12.02 4.52 4.61
N ILE A 47 11.87 3.50 3.76
CA ILE A 47 12.51 3.45 2.44
C ILE A 47 11.77 4.34 1.43
N GLN A 48 10.44 4.29 1.44
CA GLN A 48 9.58 5.10 0.58
C GLN A 48 8.39 5.61 1.40
N PRO A 49 8.46 6.84 1.93
CA PRO A 49 7.43 7.42 2.78
C PRO A 49 6.03 7.43 2.16
N TYR A 50 5.97 7.61 0.84
CA TYR A 50 4.72 7.71 0.08
C TYR A 50 4.27 6.39 -0.58
N HIS A 51 4.80 5.22 -0.18
CA HIS A 51 4.40 3.94 -0.79
C HIS A 51 2.94 3.58 -0.45
N LEU A 52 2.03 3.81 -1.42
CA LEU A 52 0.57 3.72 -1.25
C LEU A 52 0.10 2.42 -0.58
N GLU A 53 0.56 1.27 -1.06
CA GLU A 53 0.14 -0.04 -0.53
C GLU A 53 0.59 -0.23 0.93
N SER A 54 1.77 0.28 1.30
CA SER A 54 2.24 0.20 2.69
C SER A 54 1.47 1.16 3.60
N ILE A 55 1.18 2.37 3.13
CA ILE A 55 0.36 3.34 3.88
C ILE A 55 -1.02 2.73 4.16
N TYR A 56 -1.66 2.20 3.12
CA TYR A 56 -2.98 1.61 3.23
C TYR A 56 -3.00 0.38 4.14
N ASN A 57 -2.17 -0.63 3.88
CA ASN A 57 -2.22 -1.89 4.63
C ASN A 57 -1.86 -1.69 6.11
N TYR A 58 -0.80 -0.93 6.39
CA TYR A 58 -0.41 -0.67 7.77
C TYR A 58 -1.41 0.26 8.45
N GLY A 59 -1.83 1.32 7.77
CA GLY A 59 -2.80 2.26 8.28
C GLY A 59 -4.13 1.59 8.62
N LEU A 60 -4.59 0.65 7.80
CA LEU A 60 -5.79 -0.14 8.05
C LEU A 60 -5.68 -0.98 9.34
N ILE A 61 -4.52 -1.62 9.54
CA ILE A 61 -4.25 -2.39 10.77
C ILE A 61 -4.17 -1.49 12.00
N LEU A 62 -3.58 -0.29 11.87
CA LEU A 62 -3.54 0.69 12.96
C LEU A 62 -4.94 1.21 13.28
N TRP A 63 -5.74 1.50 12.26
CA TRP A 63 -7.09 2.03 12.42
C TRP A 63 -8.03 1.03 13.08
N ARG A 64 -8.05 -0.23 12.62
CA ARG A 64 -8.79 -1.32 13.27
C ARG A 64 -8.37 -1.57 14.71
N ALA A 65 -7.11 -1.24 15.05
CA ALA A 65 -6.57 -1.30 16.40
C ALA A 65 -6.76 0.01 17.21
N ALA A 66 -7.51 0.99 16.70
CA ALA A 66 -7.71 2.32 17.30
C ALA A 66 -6.42 3.10 17.61
N ARG A 67 -5.32 2.80 16.89
CA ARG A 67 -4.02 3.49 16.99
C ARG A 67 -3.83 4.56 15.91
N LEU A 68 -4.78 4.68 15.01
CA LEU A 68 -4.85 5.67 13.94
C LEU A 68 -6.32 5.97 13.71
N THR A 69 -6.66 7.22 13.47
CA THR A 69 -7.98 7.58 12.97
C THR A 69 -8.05 7.33 11.46
N ASP A 70 -9.25 7.05 11.01
CA ASP A 70 -9.56 7.01 9.59
C ASP A 70 -9.26 8.32 8.85
N ALA A 71 -9.48 9.48 9.48
CA ALA A 71 -9.12 10.78 8.92
C ALA A 71 -7.61 10.88 8.63
N GLU A 72 -6.77 10.48 9.59
CA GLU A 72 -5.32 10.45 9.41
C GLU A 72 -4.90 9.46 8.31
N LEU A 73 -5.59 8.32 8.17
CA LEU A 73 -5.32 7.38 7.08
C LEU A 73 -5.64 7.98 5.71
N ILE A 74 -6.80 8.63 5.59
CA ILE A 74 -7.23 9.30 4.35
C ILE A 74 -6.24 10.40 3.98
N GLU A 75 -5.84 11.23 4.93
CA GLU A 75 -4.86 12.30 4.72
C GLU A 75 -3.55 11.75 4.15
N ARG A 76 -3.00 10.69 4.74
CA ARG A 76 -1.76 10.06 4.23
C ARG A 76 -1.89 9.52 2.81
N ILE A 77 -3.06 9.00 2.42
CA ILE A 77 -3.30 8.53 1.04
C ILE A 77 -3.42 9.73 0.08
N GLU A 78 -4.07 10.81 0.49
CA GLU A 78 -4.18 12.05 -0.32
C GLU A 78 -2.84 12.77 -0.46
N GLU A 79 -1.96 12.74 0.55
CA GLU A 79 -0.58 13.22 0.42
C GLU A 79 0.21 12.38 -0.60
N ALA A 80 0.13 11.05 -0.47
CA ALA A 80 0.82 10.12 -1.35
C ALA A 80 0.36 10.23 -2.82
N ARG A 81 -0.89 10.63 -3.06
CA ARG A 81 -1.45 10.86 -4.42
C ARG A 81 -0.55 11.73 -5.29
N GLN A 82 0.08 12.76 -4.72
CA GLN A 82 0.93 13.71 -5.46
C GLN A 82 2.12 13.03 -6.14
N PHE A 83 2.58 11.90 -5.60
CA PHE A 83 3.71 11.12 -6.11
C PHE A 83 3.30 10.06 -7.15
N TYR A 84 2.00 9.86 -7.36
CA TYR A 84 1.47 8.91 -8.34
C TYR A 84 0.39 9.56 -9.22
N PRO A 85 0.72 10.65 -9.95
CA PRO A 85 -0.24 11.31 -10.82
C PRO A 85 -0.77 10.32 -11.87
N GLY A 86 -2.09 10.34 -12.09
CA GLY A 86 -2.75 9.46 -13.06
C GLY A 86 -2.89 7.98 -12.64
N LYS A 87 -2.38 7.54 -11.49
CA LYS A 87 -2.65 6.18 -11.00
C LYS A 87 -4.03 6.10 -10.38
N TRP A 88 -4.85 5.17 -10.86
CA TRP A 88 -6.16 4.84 -10.27
C TRP A 88 -6.07 4.29 -8.84
N LEU A 89 -4.89 3.78 -8.44
CA LEU A 89 -4.71 3.05 -7.18
C LEU A 89 -5.11 3.86 -5.95
N TYR A 90 -4.69 5.13 -5.80
CA TYR A 90 -5.06 5.91 -4.61
C TYR A 90 -6.58 6.09 -4.50
N ARG A 91 -7.29 6.27 -5.62
CA ARG A 91 -8.76 6.38 -5.64
C ARG A 91 -9.41 5.10 -5.15
N TYR A 92 -8.91 3.95 -5.62
CA TYR A 92 -9.37 2.64 -5.18
C TYR A 92 -9.15 2.42 -3.68
N LEU A 93 -7.98 2.81 -3.15
CA LEU A 93 -7.67 2.68 -1.73
C LEU A 93 -8.56 3.60 -0.87
N LEU A 94 -8.80 4.85 -1.30
CA LEU A 94 -9.74 5.76 -0.63
C LEU A 94 -11.16 5.21 -0.64
N ALA A 95 -11.63 4.69 -1.78
CA ALA A 95 -12.95 4.07 -1.87
C ALA A 95 -13.08 2.87 -0.91
N SER A 96 -12.01 2.06 -0.78
CA SER A 96 -11.97 0.95 0.17
C SER A 96 -12.07 1.42 1.63
N ILE A 97 -11.40 2.53 1.98
CA ILE A 97 -11.50 3.13 3.32
C ILE A 97 -12.94 3.64 3.60
N HIS A 98 -13.55 4.35 2.64
CA HIS A 98 -14.91 4.86 2.79
C HIS A 98 -15.95 3.72 2.91
N LEU A 99 -15.78 2.64 2.15
CA LEU A 99 -16.59 1.43 2.29
C LEU A 99 -16.49 0.85 3.70
N GLU A 100 -15.28 0.78 4.27
CA GLU A 100 -15.07 0.24 5.61
C GLU A 100 -15.67 1.11 6.72
N ARG A 101 -15.72 2.44 6.53
CA ARG A 101 -16.41 3.38 7.44
C ARG A 101 -17.94 3.24 7.40
N GLY A 102 -18.49 2.57 6.39
CA GLY A 102 -19.95 2.52 6.16
C GLY A 102 -20.51 3.75 5.45
N GLU A 103 -19.67 4.65 4.94
CA GLU A 103 -20.08 5.85 4.19
C GLU A 103 -20.09 5.56 2.68
N ILE A 104 -21.11 4.83 2.22
CA ILE A 104 -21.25 4.43 0.81
C ILE A 104 -21.48 5.65 -0.10
N ASP A 105 -22.08 6.72 0.41
CA ASP A 105 -22.45 7.91 -0.38
C ASP A 105 -21.24 8.70 -0.92
N LEU A 106 -20.05 8.58 -0.29
CA LEU A 106 -18.81 9.26 -0.71
C LEU A 106 -18.08 8.55 -1.87
N ILE A 107 -18.48 7.32 -2.22
CA ILE A 107 -17.86 6.54 -3.29
C ILE A 107 -18.13 7.19 -4.66
N HIS A 108 -19.29 7.83 -4.82
CA HIS A 108 -19.69 8.44 -6.09
C HIS A 108 -18.99 9.78 -6.38
N VAL A 109 -18.58 10.52 -5.35
CA VAL A 109 -18.04 11.89 -5.51
C VAL A 109 -16.59 11.88 -5.98
N LYS A 110 -15.73 10.99 -5.47
CA LYS A 110 -14.29 11.02 -5.81
C LYS A 110 -13.89 10.26 -7.08
N ILE A 111 -14.76 9.40 -7.62
CA ILE A 111 -14.43 8.61 -8.83
C ILE A 111 -14.67 9.42 -10.12
N CYS A 112 -15.63 10.35 -10.12
CA CYS A 112 -16.08 11.06 -11.33
C CYS A 112 -15.45 12.45 -11.55
N ASP A 113 -14.86 13.09 -10.55
CA ASP A 113 -14.41 14.51 -10.61
C ASP A 113 -13.16 14.79 -11.46
N ASN A 114 -12.76 13.93 -12.41
CA ASN A 114 -11.65 14.23 -13.33
C ASN A 114 -11.82 13.54 -14.70
N TYR A 115 -13.00 13.72 -15.30
CA TYR A 115 -13.21 13.56 -16.75
C TYR A 115 -13.53 14.93 -17.39
N TYR A 116 -12.71 15.96 -17.15
CA TYR A 116 -12.60 17.15 -17.99
C TYR A 116 -11.20 17.72 -17.91
#